data_AF-A0A938TJC1-F1
#
_entry.id   AF-A0A938TJC1-F1
#
_cell.length_a   1.000
_cell.length_b   1.000
_cell.length_c   1.000
_cell.angle_alpha   90.00
_cell.angle_beta   90.00
_cell.angle_gamma   90.00
#
_symmetry.space_group_name_H-M   'P 1'
#
loop_
_entity.id
_entity.type
_entity.pdbx_description
1 polymer ?
#
loop_
_entity_poly.entity_id
_entity_poly.type
_entity_poly.pdbx_seq_one_letter_code
_entity_poly.pdbx_strand_id
1 'polypeptide(L)' 'MIGGRSIDALNLSVADLIDRIRVNLERLNWAAPERHEHALLVNIAGLTLQLRGGGNIRWTTRVVVDNPWRQTPYSVPA' A
#
# COMPACT_ATOMS: atom_id res chain seq x y z
N MET A 1 25.82 -4.51 0.08
CA MET A 1 25.64 -5.55 -0.95
C MET A 1 24.31 -5.32 -1.64
N ILE A 2 24.24 -5.49 -2.97
CA ILE A 2 22.99 -5.40 -3.73
C ILE A 2 22.51 -6.84 -3.97
N GLY A 3 21.30 -7.17 -3.51
CA GLY A 3 20.73 -8.51 -3.66
C GLY A 3 20.03 -8.69 -5.00
N GLY A 4 19.81 -9.95 -5.43
CA GLY A 4 19.20 -10.28 -6.73
C GLY A 4 17.88 -9.54 -6.99
N ARG A 5 17.01 -9.44 -5.98
CA ARG A 5 15.73 -8.70 -6.11
C ARG A 5 15.88 -7.22 -6.46
N SER A 6 16.96 -6.59 -6.00
CA SER A 6 17.25 -5.19 -6.33
C SER A 6 17.76 -5.08 -7.77
N ILE A 7 18.55 -6.04 -8.23
CA ILE A 7 19.03 -6.12 -9.63
C ILE A 7 17.84 -6.34 -10.57
N ASP A 8 16.94 -7.28 -10.24
CA ASP A 8 15.74 -7.55 -11.03
C ASP A 8 14.85 -6.31 -11.17
N ALA A 9 14.67 -5.57 -10.07
CA ALA A 9 13.87 -4.34 -10.07
C ALA A 9 14.50 -3.21 -10.92
N LEU A 10 15.83 -3.18 -11.04
CA LEU A 10 16.55 -2.21 -11.86
C LEU A 10 16.55 -2.57 -13.35
N ASN A 11 16.37 -3.85 -13.68
CA ASN A 11 16.38 -4.36 -15.05
C ASN A 11 14.99 -4.39 -15.72
N LEU A 12 13.97 -3.80 -15.10
CA LEU A 12 12.65 -3.64 -15.70
C LEU A 12 12.72 -2.73 -16.92
N SER A 13 12.00 -3.10 -17.99
CA SER A 13 11.88 -2.22 -19.16
C SER A 13 11.00 -1.02 -18.83
N VAL A 14 11.08 0.03 -19.66
CA VAL A 14 10.20 1.20 -19.53
C VAL A 14 8.73 0.81 -19.66
N ALA A 15 8.39 -0.14 -20.54
CA ALA A 15 7.03 -0.64 -20.69
C ALA A 15 6.52 -1.31 -19.41
N ASP A 16 7.35 -2.15 -18.77
CA ASP A 16 6.98 -2.81 -17.50
C ASP A 16 6.70 -1.79 -16.38
N LEU A 17 7.49 -0.72 -16.33
CA LEU A 17 7.29 0.36 -15.35
C LEU A 17 5.98 1.12 -15.61
N ILE A 18 5.66 1.40 -16.87
CA ILE A 18 4.39 2.05 -17.26
C ILE A 18 3.20 1.19 -16.86
N ASP A 19 3.23 -0.12 -17.15
CA ASP A 19 2.14 -1.03 -16.79
C ASP A 19 1.99 -1.16 -15.28
N ARG A 20 3.12 -1.20 -14.54
CA ARG A 20 3.08 -1.20 -13.08
C ARG A 20 2.47 0.08 -12.51
N ILE A 21 2.77 1.24 -13.08
CA ILE A 21 2.15 2.51 -12.68
C ILE A 21 0.66 2.48 -12.97
N ARG A 22 0.24 2.01 -14.14
CA ARG A 22 -1.18 1.89 -14.52
C ARG A 22 -1.97 1.03 -13.52
N VAL A 23 -1.45 -0.14 -13.17
CA VAL A 23 -2.07 -1.02 -12.17
C VAL A 23 -2.15 -0.36 -10.79
N ASN A 24 -1.09 0.34 -10.37
CA ASN A 24 -1.10 1.03 -9.08
C ASN A 24 -2.09 2.19 -9.04
N LEU A 25 -2.26 2.93 -10.14
CA LEU A 25 -3.26 3.99 -10.25
C LEU A 25 -4.67 3.43 -10.16
N GLU A 26 -4.95 2.30 -10.82
CA GLU A 26 -6.27 1.66 -10.71
C GLU A 26 -6.56 1.16 -9.29
N ARG A 27 -5.56 0.59 -8.61
CA ARG A 27 -5.68 0.24 -7.18
C ARG A 27 -5.98 1.46 -6.31
N LEU A 28 -5.37 2.59 -6.60
CA LEU A 28 -5.64 3.84 -5.88
C LEU A 28 -7.06 4.35 -6.15
N ASN A 29 -7.60 4.18 -7.36
CA ASN A 29 -8.99 4.51 -7.67
C ASN A 29 -9.96 3.66 -6.83
N TRP A 30 -9.73 2.34 -6.73
CA TRP A 30 -10.59 1.46 -5.93
C TRP A 30 -10.46 1.71 -4.42
N ALA A 31 -9.26 2.06 -3.96
CA ALA A 31 -8.98 2.37 -2.56
C ALA A 31 -9.29 3.84 -2.18
N ALA A 32 -9.83 4.64 -3.11
CA ALA A 32 -10.15 6.04 -2.86
C ALA A 32 -11.19 6.13 -1.72
N PRO A 33 -10.83 6.71 -0.56
CA PRO A 33 -11.74 6.77 0.56
C PRO A 33 -12.91 7.72 0.25
N GLU A 34 -14.08 7.44 0.84
CA GLU A 34 -14.96 8.54 1.24
C GLU A 34 -14.13 9.51 2.11
N ARG A 35 -14.29 10.82 1.92
CA ARG A 35 -13.49 11.83 2.63
C ARG A 35 -13.90 11.87 4.10
N HIS A 36 -13.41 10.92 4.89
CA HIS A 36 -13.61 10.92 6.33
C HIS A 36 -12.70 11.97 6.98
N GLU A 37 -13.23 12.68 7.96
CA GLU A 37 -12.49 13.68 8.73
C GLU A 37 -11.30 13.04 9.46
N HIS A 38 -11.44 11.79 9.88
CA HIS A 38 -10.39 10.98 10.50
C HIS A 38 -10.31 9.60 9.83
N ALA A 39 -9.12 9.16 9.45
CA ALA A 39 -8.93 7.87 8.79
C ALA A 39 -7.59 7.22 9.14
N LEU A 40 -7.57 5.88 9.19
CA LEU A 40 -6.35 5.08 9.25
C LEU A 40 -6.12 4.42 7.89
N LEU A 41 -5.03 4.79 7.21
CA LEU A 41 -4.66 4.24 5.91
C LEU A 41 -3.51 3.24 6.08
N VAL A 42 -3.68 2.02 5.59
CA VAL A 42 -2.65 0.96 5.64
C VAL A 42 -2.14 0.67 4.22
N ASN A 43 -0.86 0.93 3.98
CA ASN A 43 -0.17 0.53 2.76
C ASN A 43 0.57 -0.79 3.02
N ILE A 44 -0.07 -1.90 2.64
CA ILE A 44 0.45 -3.27 2.81
C ILE A 44 1.76 -3.46 2.03
N ALA A 45 1.82 -3.01 0.77
CA ALA A 45 3.01 -3.17 -0.06
C ALA A 45 4.21 -2.36 0.46
N GLY A 46 3.93 -1.20 1.08
CA GLY A 46 4.92 -0.33 1.70
C GLY A 46 5.17 -0.61 3.18
N LEU A 47 4.42 -1.52 3.81
CA LEU A 47 4.48 -1.81 5.24
C LEU A 47 4.36 -0.55 6.13
N THR A 48 3.47 0.37 5.76
CA THR A 48 3.25 1.63 6.50
C THR A 48 1.79 1.84 6.86
N LEU A 49 1.57 2.52 7.98
CA LEU A 49 0.25 2.97 8.43
C LEU A 49 0.29 4.48 8.69
N GLN A 50 -0.74 5.19 8.22
CA GLN A 50 -0.89 6.64 8.37
C GLN A 50 -2.21 6.97 9.09
N LEU A 51 -2.13 7.77 10.15
CA LEU A 51 -3.30 8.43 10.72
C LEU A 51 -3.51 9.75 9.99
N ARG A 52 -4.70 9.94 9.41
CA ARG A 52 -5.13 11.15 8.72
C ARG A 52 -6.22 11.87 9.50
N GLY A 53 -6.18 13.19 9.51
CA GLY A 53 -7.12 14.07 10.21
C GLY A 53 -7.25 15.41 9.48
N GLY A 54 -8.46 15.74 9.01
CA GLY A 54 -8.74 16.96 8.23
C GLY A 54 -7.94 17.03 6.93
N GLY A 55 -7.84 15.90 6.21
CA GLY A 55 -7.07 15.78 4.96
C GLY A 55 -5.53 15.71 5.12
N ASN A 56 -5.01 15.95 6.33
CA ASN A 56 -3.58 15.94 6.61
C ASN A 56 -3.12 14.64 7.26
N ILE A 57 -1.86 14.24 7.02
CA ILE A 57 -1.22 13.15 7.76
C ILE A 57 -0.80 13.68 9.13
N ARG A 58 -1.32 13.07 10.19
CA ARG A 58 -1.02 13.43 11.59
C ARG A 58 0.10 12.57 12.18
N TRP A 59 0.20 11.31 11.73
CA TRP A 59 1.19 10.37 12.22
C TRP A 59 1.45 9.24 11.21
N THR A 60 2.64 8.65 11.26
CA THR A 60 3.04 7.52 10.40
C THR A 60 3.92 6.55 11.17
N THR A 61 3.70 5.25 10.97
CA THR A 61 4.57 4.19 11.50
C THR A 61 4.79 3.08 10.47
N ARG A 62 5.82 2.26 10.72
CA ARG A 62 5.94 0.95 10.08
C ARG A 62 5.00 -0.05 10.74
N VAL A 63 4.45 -0.95 9.94
CA VAL A 63 3.58 -2.03 10.42
C VAL A 63 4.07 -3.37 9.90
N VAL A 64 3.78 -4.42 10.66
CA VAL A 64 3.91 -5.80 10.21
C VAL A 64 2.51 -6.29 9.89
N VAL A 65 2.35 -6.84 8.70
CA VAL A 65 1.11 -7.47 8.25
C VAL A 65 1.40 -8.95 8.01
N ASP A 66 0.43 -9.80 8.32
CA ASP A 66 0.55 -11.22 8.01
C ASP A 66 0.73 -11.40 6.49
N ASN A 67 1.49 -12.43 6.13
CA ASN A 67 1.64 -12.81 4.73
C ASN A 67 0.23 -13.10 4.16
N PRO A 68 -0.18 -12.52 3.02
CA PRO A 68 -1.49 -12.79 2.42
C PRO A 68 -1.79 -14.28 2.18
N TRP A 69 -0.79 -15.16 2.18
CA TRP A 69 -0.96 -16.61 2.15
C TRP A 69 -1.41 -17.24 3.49
N ARG A 70 -1.50 -16.44 4.56
CA ARG A 70 -2.10 -16.75 5.88
C ARG A 70 -2.99 -15.58 6.28
N GLN A 71 -4.15 -15.42 5.64
CA GLN A 71 -5.13 -14.43 6.08
C GLN A 71 -5.68 -14.81 7.46
N THR A 72 -5.56 -13.91 8.43
CA THR A 72 -6.48 -13.83 9.57
C THR A 72 -7.83 -13.33 9.04
N PRO A 73 -8.95 -14.04 9.31
CA PRO A 73 -10.25 -13.67 8.76
C PRO A 73 -10.68 -12.28 9.26
N TYR A 74 -11.10 -11.41 8.34
CA TYR A 74 -11.72 -10.14 8.68
C TYR A 74 -13.13 -10.40 9.21
N SER A 75 -13.33 -10.26 10.52
CA SER A 75 -14.66 -10.17 11.11
C SER A 75 -15.12 -8.71 11.05
N VAL A 76 -16.16 -8.44 10.24
CA VAL A 76 -16.98 -7.22 10.39
C VAL A 76 -17.85 -7.42 11.63
N PRO A 77 -17.89 -6.50 12.62
CA PRO A 77 -18.91 -6.56 13.66
C PRO A 77 -20.28 -6.29 13.01
N ALA A 78 -21.27 -7.12 13.36
CA ALA A 78 -22.69 -6.90 13.05
C ALA A 78 -23.25 -5.71 13.83
#